data_AF-A0A7C6VLS7-F1
#
_entry.id   AF-A0A7C6VLS7-F1
#
_cell.length_a   1.000
_cell.length_b   1.000
_cell.length_c   1.000
_cell.angle_alpha   90.00
_cell.angle_beta   90.00
_cell.angle_gamma   90.00
#
_symmetry.space_group_name_H-M   'P 1'
#
loop_
_entity.id
_entity.type
_entity.pdbx_description
1 polymer ?
#
loop_
_entity_poly.entity_id
_entity_poly.type
_entity_poly.pdbx_seq_one_letter_code
_entity_poly.pdbx_strand_id
1 'polypeptide(L)'
;VTFQSRFGKAEWLKPYTQPTLESLAQQGIRRVDVMCPGFVSDCLETLEEIAMECREAFLEKGGKSFHYIPCLNERDDWINALADLTRAHLGNWLEIQPPDASARAASLERARRLGASQ
;
A
#
# COMPACT_ATOMS: atom_id res chain seq x y z
N VAL A 1 1.66 -7.66 15.84
CA VAL A 1 1.78 -7.72 14.36
C VAL A 1 1.56 -9.16 13.95
N THR A 2 0.69 -9.39 12.98
CA THR A 2 0.33 -10.70 12.40
C THR A 2 0.37 -10.60 10.88
N PHE A 3 0.34 -11.72 10.19
CA PHE A 3 0.47 -11.81 8.74
C PHE A 3 -0.78 -12.44 8.13
N GLN A 4 -1.24 -11.87 7.01
CA GLN A 4 -2.44 -12.24 6.27
C GLN A 4 -2.08 -12.76 4.86
N SER A 5 -3.10 -13.13 4.07
CA SER A 5 -3.01 -13.42 2.64
C SER A 5 -2.04 -14.55 2.29
N ARG A 6 -2.24 -15.68 2.96
CA ARG A 6 -1.48 -16.92 2.70
C ARG A 6 -1.99 -17.63 1.46
N PHE A 7 -1.08 -18.04 0.58
CA PHE A 7 -1.42 -18.81 -0.61
C PHE A 7 -0.74 -20.19 -0.64
N GLY A 8 -1.47 -21.21 -1.09
CA GLY A 8 -0.94 -22.57 -1.25
C GLY A 8 -0.65 -23.29 0.07
N LYS A 9 0.11 -24.39 -0.03
CA LYS A 9 0.38 -25.32 1.08
C LYS A 9 1.69 -25.07 1.83
N ALA A 10 2.54 -24.18 1.31
CA ALA A 10 3.80 -23.85 1.96
C ALA A 10 3.57 -23.13 3.29
N GLU A 11 4.53 -23.21 4.21
CA GLU A 11 4.48 -22.42 5.44
C GLU A 11 4.87 -20.97 5.12
N TRP A 12 4.09 -20.04 5.67
CA TRP A 12 4.30 -18.60 5.55
C TRP A 12 4.72 -18.00 6.89
N LEU A 13 5.13 -16.74 6.86
CA LEU A 13 5.54 -16.01 8.06
C LEU A 13 4.40 -15.94 9.09
N LYS A 14 4.73 -16.25 10.34
CA LYS A 14 3.83 -16.29 11.50
C LYS A 14 4.09 -15.12 12.44
N PRO A 15 3.12 -14.73 13.29
CA PRO A 15 1.81 -15.34 13.51
C PRO A 15 0.75 -14.96 12.45
N TYR A 16 -0.21 -15.85 12.17
CA TYR A 16 -1.27 -15.61 11.18
C TYR A 16 -2.42 -14.79 11.77
N THR A 17 -3.00 -13.87 10.99
CA THR A 17 -4.01 -12.91 11.46
C THR A 17 -5.29 -13.58 11.97
N GLN A 18 -5.99 -14.36 11.14
CA GLN A 18 -7.25 -15.00 11.55
C GLN A 18 -7.11 -15.92 12.78
N PRO A 19 -6.16 -16.89 12.83
CA PRO A 19 -5.99 -17.73 14.03
C PRO A 19 -5.64 -16.93 15.29
N THR A 20 -4.92 -15.82 15.15
CA THR A 20 -4.61 -14.94 16.28
C THR A 20 -5.87 -14.26 16.79
N LEU A 21 -6.72 -13.73 15.91
CA LEU A 21 -7.99 -13.12 16.28
C LEU A 21 -8.93 -14.10 16.98
N GLU A 22 -9.08 -15.31 16.43
CA GLU A 22 -9.87 -16.39 17.04
C GLU A 22 -9.38 -16.72 18.45
N SER A 23 -8.07 -16.83 18.63
CA SER A 23 -7.46 -17.09 19.95
C SER A 23 -7.70 -15.94 20.93
N LEU A 24 -7.57 -14.68 20.49
CA LEU A 24 -7.84 -13.50 21.33
C LEU A 24 -9.29 -13.50 21.81
N ALA A 25 -10.25 -13.78 20.92
CA ALA A 25 -11.67 -13.88 21.27
C ALA A 25 -11.92 -14.98 22.33
N GLN A 26 -11.33 -16.17 22.15
CA GLN A 26 -11.43 -17.28 23.10
C GLN A 26 -10.81 -16.98 24.46
N GLN A 27 -9.78 -16.13 24.50
CA GLN A 27 -9.16 -15.63 25.73
C GLN A 27 -10.01 -14.55 26.42
N GLY A 28 -11.17 -14.19 25.88
CA GLY A 28 -12.10 -13.23 26.46
C GLY A 28 -11.86 -11.78 26.03
N ILE A 29 -10.98 -11.53 25.05
CA ILE A 29 -10.84 -10.20 24.45
C ILE A 29 -12.12 -9.87 23.68
N ARG A 30 -12.78 -8.80 24.10
CA ARG A 30 -14.10 -8.43 23.58
C ARG A 30 -14.02 -7.47 22.39
N ARG A 31 -12.92 -6.71 22.26
CA ARG A 31 -12.78 -5.69 21.22
C ARG A 31 -11.40 -5.72 20.59
N VAL A 32 -11.36 -5.55 19.27
CA VAL A 32 -10.15 -5.29 18.49
C VAL A 32 -10.39 -4.14 17.51
N ASP A 33 -9.35 -3.34 17.30
CA ASP A 33 -9.27 -2.35 16.23
C ASP A 33 -8.07 -2.77 15.35
N VAL A 34 -8.29 -2.95 14.05
CA VAL A 34 -7.36 -3.62 13.13
C VAL A 34 -7.02 -2.69 11.97
N MET A 35 -5.73 -2.59 11.65
CA MET A 35 -5.21 -1.85 10.49
C MET A 35 -4.28 -2.72 9.65
N CYS A 36 -4.16 -2.43 8.36
CA CYS A 36 -3.32 -3.15 7.40
C CYS A 36 -2.16 -2.27 6.93
N PRO A 37 -1.08 -2.07 7.73
CA PRO A 37 -0.02 -1.10 7.43
C PRO A 37 0.87 -1.50 6.24
N GLY A 38 0.70 -2.70 5.69
CA GLY A 38 1.34 -3.11 4.43
C GLY A 38 0.68 -2.54 3.18
N PHE A 39 -0.48 -1.88 3.33
CA PHE A 39 -1.26 -1.31 2.23
C PHE A 39 -1.55 0.17 2.48
N VAL A 40 -1.35 0.99 1.44
CA VAL A 40 -1.70 2.42 1.46
C VAL A 40 -3.14 2.67 0.98
N SER A 41 -3.73 1.73 0.25
CA SER A 41 -5.09 1.80 -0.28
C SER A 41 -5.82 0.49 -0.02
N ASP A 42 -7.13 0.57 0.16
CA ASP A 42 -7.98 -0.60 0.35
C ASP A 42 -8.07 -1.45 -0.91
N CYS A 43 -8.07 -2.77 -0.71
CA CYS A 43 -8.13 -3.78 -1.76
C CYS A 43 -8.90 -5.01 -1.26
N LEU A 44 -8.90 -6.09 -2.03
CA LEU A 44 -9.61 -7.32 -1.68
C LEU A 44 -9.11 -7.89 -0.34
N GLU A 45 -7.80 -7.90 -0.16
CA GLU A 45 -7.11 -8.39 1.02
C GLU A 45 -7.40 -7.57 2.28
N THR A 46 -7.85 -6.32 2.15
CA THR A 46 -8.21 -5.50 3.32
C THR A 46 -9.71 -5.50 3.59
N LEU A 47 -10.53 -5.36 2.56
CA LEU A 47 -11.98 -5.27 2.70
C LEU A 47 -12.63 -6.63 2.92
N GLU A 48 -12.28 -7.63 2.12
CA GLU A 48 -12.90 -8.96 2.21
C GLU A 48 -12.21 -9.79 3.30
N GLU A 49 -10.91 -10.04 3.17
CA GLU A 49 -10.19 -10.93 4.12
C GLU A 49 -10.17 -10.36 5.55
N ILE A 50 -9.91 -9.06 5.73
CA ILE A 50 -9.81 -8.47 7.08
C ILE A 50 -11.14 -7.92 7.58
N ALA A 51 -11.78 -7.02 6.84
CA ALA A 51 -12.96 -6.33 7.34
C ALA A 51 -14.23 -7.20 7.36
N MET A 52 -14.27 -8.28 6.57
CA MET A 52 -15.38 -9.25 6.54
C MET A 52 -15.01 -10.58 7.20
N GLU A 53 -14.10 -11.37 6.61
CA GLU A 53 -13.84 -12.76 7.05
C GLU A 53 -13.20 -12.82 8.46
N CYS A 54 -12.10 -12.09 8.69
CA CYS A 54 -11.46 -12.04 10.00
C CYS A 54 -12.36 -11.42 11.08
N ARG A 55 -13.20 -10.45 10.69
CA ARG A 55 -14.20 -9.86 11.56
C ARG A 55 -15.22 -10.90 12.01
N GLU A 56 -15.77 -11.67 11.07
CA GLU A 56 -16.70 -12.76 11.34
C GLU A 56 -16.06 -13.80 12.27
N ALA A 57 -14.86 -14.27 11.94
CA ALA A 57 -14.13 -15.23 12.75
C ALA A 57 -13.90 -14.74 14.21
N PHE A 58 -13.54 -13.47 14.41
CA PHE A 58 -13.37 -12.90 15.75
C PHE A 58 -14.69 -12.90 16.55
N LEU A 59 -15.80 -12.48 15.91
CA LEU A 59 -17.09 -12.37 16.56
C LEU A 59 -17.69 -13.75 16.89
N GLU A 60 -17.55 -14.72 15.99
CA GLU A 60 -17.99 -16.10 16.20
C GLU A 60 -17.28 -16.79 17.37
N LYS A 61 -16.01 -16.47 17.60
CA LYS A 61 -15.21 -17.05 18.70
C LYS A 61 -15.40 -16.34 20.05
N GLY A 62 -16.35 -15.42 20.16
CA GLY A 62 -16.73 -14.78 21.43
C GLY A 62 -16.39 -13.30 21.53
N GLY A 63 -15.71 -12.74 20.52
CA GLY A 63 -15.50 -11.30 20.37
C GLY A 63 -16.83 -10.54 20.30
N LYS A 64 -16.79 -9.24 20.57
CA LYS A 64 -17.99 -8.37 20.62
C LYS A 64 -17.91 -7.19 19.68
N SER A 65 -16.71 -6.66 19.44
CA SER A 65 -16.52 -5.51 18.57
C SER A 65 -15.24 -5.65 17.76
N PHE A 66 -15.36 -5.43 16.47
CA PHE A 66 -14.25 -5.44 15.53
C PHE A 66 -14.37 -4.18 14.69
N HIS A 67 -13.35 -3.33 14.74
CA HIS A 67 -13.29 -2.14 13.90
C HIS A 67 -12.10 -2.26 12.96
N TYR A 68 -12.41 -2.31 11.67
CA TYR A 68 -11.40 -2.11 10.65
C TYR A 68 -11.10 -0.61 10.51
N ILE A 69 -9.82 -0.26 10.54
CA ILE A 69 -9.31 1.08 10.28
C ILE A 69 -8.96 1.12 8.79
N PRO A 70 -9.68 1.91 7.96
CA PRO A 70 -9.41 2.00 6.54
C PRO A 70 -7.96 2.38 6.25
N CYS A 71 -7.48 1.96 5.08
CA CYS A 71 -6.21 2.41 4.55
C CYS A 71 -6.20 3.93 4.33
N LEU A 72 -5.03 4.48 3.98
CA LEU A 72 -4.88 5.92 3.79
C LEU A 72 -5.72 6.43 2.62
N ASN A 73 -5.91 5.62 1.58
CA ASN A 73 -6.75 5.90 0.41
C ASN A 73 -6.49 7.32 -0.15
N GLU A 74 -7.54 8.11 -0.37
CA GLU A 74 -7.49 9.47 -0.90
C GLU A 74 -7.31 10.56 0.17
N ARG A 75 -6.87 10.23 1.39
CA ARG A 75 -6.69 11.23 2.44
C ARG A 75 -5.70 12.32 2.01
N ASP A 76 -6.13 13.58 2.15
CA ASP A 76 -5.34 14.75 1.79
C ASP A 76 -3.98 14.80 2.51
N ASP A 77 -3.93 14.44 3.80
CA ASP A 77 -2.70 14.45 4.58
C ASP A 77 -1.67 13.44 4.08
N TRP A 78 -2.11 12.26 3.65
CA TRP A 78 -1.27 11.25 3.01
C TRP A 78 -0.76 11.70 1.63
N ILE A 79 -1.65 12.22 0.78
CA ILE A 79 -1.27 12.70 -0.56
C ILE A 79 -0.24 13.83 -0.46
N ASN A 80 -0.45 14.77 0.46
CA ASN A 80 0.50 15.85 0.72
C ASN A 80 1.84 15.32 1.23
N ALA A 81 1.84 14.38 2.18
CA ALA A 81 3.08 13.77 2.68
C ALA A 81 3.87 13.05 1.57
N LEU A 82 3.17 12.31 0.69
CA LEU A 82 3.80 11.65 -0.46
C LEU A 82 4.38 12.67 -1.46
N ALA A 83 3.66 13.77 -1.71
CA ALA A 83 4.13 14.85 -2.56
C ALA A 83 5.39 15.52 -1.97
N ASP A 84 5.41 15.81 -0.68
CA ASP A 84 6.55 16.41 0.02
C ASP A 84 7.77 15.49 -0.02
N LEU A 85 7.58 14.19 0.28
CA LEU A 85 8.64 13.19 0.17
C LEU A 85 9.19 13.11 -1.26
N THR A 86 8.30 13.10 -2.25
CA THR A 86 8.68 13.08 -3.67
C THR A 86 9.50 14.31 -4.04
N ARG A 87 9.06 15.52 -3.64
CA ARG A 87 9.80 16.77 -3.90
C ARG A 87 11.18 16.76 -3.24
N ALA A 88 11.29 16.28 -2.00
CA ALA A 88 12.56 16.17 -1.31
C ALA A 88 13.56 15.23 -2.01
N HIS A 89 13.07 14.19 -2.69
CA HIS A 89 13.91 13.18 -3.36
C HIS A 89 14.09 13.36 -4.87
N LEU A 90 13.27 14.18 -5.53
CA LEU A 90 13.45 14.48 -6.95
C LEU A 90 14.72 15.33 -7.20
N GLY A 91 15.26 16.00 -6.17
CA GLY A 91 16.48 16.78 -6.27
C GLY A 91 16.46 17.73 -7.47
N ASN A 92 17.53 17.72 -8.26
CA ASN A 92 17.67 18.60 -9.43
C ASN A 92 16.68 18.30 -10.56
N TRP A 93 15.90 17.20 -10.53
CA TRP A 93 14.92 16.91 -11.59
C TRP A 93 13.85 17.99 -11.70
N LEU A 94 13.56 18.68 -10.60
CA LEU A 94 12.65 19.83 -10.57
C LEU A 94 13.33 21.11 -11.12
N GLU A 95 14.65 21.11 -11.23
CA GLU A 95 15.47 22.23 -11.70
C GLU A 95 15.98 22.04 -13.14
N ILE A 96 15.72 20.87 -13.75
CA ILE A 96 16.09 20.59 -15.15
C ILE A 96 15.36 21.59 -16.03
N GLN A 97 16.10 22.57 -16.53
CA GLN A 97 15.59 23.47 -17.53
C GLN A 97 15.30 22.70 -18.82
N PRO A 98 14.16 22.95 -19.49
CA PRO A 98 13.91 22.34 -20.78
C PRO A 98 15.05 22.71 -21.75
N PRO A 99 15.46 21.82 -22.66
CA PRO A 99 16.57 22.09 -23.55
C PRO A 99 16.27 23.33 -24.39
N ASP A 100 17.24 24.24 -24.46
CA ASP A 100 17.14 25.43 -25.29
C ASP A 100 17.10 25.05 -26.79
N ALA A 101 16.92 26.05 -27.65
CA ALA A 101 16.82 25.82 -29.09
C ALA A 101 18.09 25.17 -29.67
N SER A 102 19.28 25.49 -29.12
CA SER A 102 20.55 24.93 -29.57
C SER A 102 20.69 23.47 -29.19
N ALA A 103 20.39 23.13 -27.93
CA ALA A 103 20.39 21.77 -27.42
C ALA A 103 19.38 20.87 -28.16
N ARG A 104 18.20 21.41 -28.49
CA ARG A 104 17.19 20.73 -29.31
C ARG A 104 17.68 20.48 -30.74
N ALA A 105 18.31 21.46 -31.38
CA ALA A 105 18.88 21.30 -32.72
C ALA A 105 20.00 20.24 -32.77
N ALA A 106 20.91 20.26 -31.78
CA ALA A 106 21.96 19.25 -31.66
C ALA A 106 21.39 17.84 -31.40
N SER A 107 20.30 17.74 -30.63
CA SER A 107 19.60 16.47 -30.40
C SER A 107 18.94 15.95 -31.67
N LEU A 108 18.28 16.82 -32.44
CA LEU A 108 17.68 16.49 -33.73
C LEU A 108 18.73 15.98 -34.72
N GLU A 109 19.88 16.64 -34.80
CA GLU A 109 20.98 16.23 -35.66
C GLU A 109 21.56 14.86 -35.27
N ARG A 110 21.72 14.60 -33.96
CA ARG A 110 22.10 13.26 -33.46
C ARG A 110 21.08 12.20 -33.85
N ALA A 111 19.79 12.46 -33.67
CA ALA A 111 18.73 11.53 -34.04
C ALA A 111 18.74 11.21 -35.54
N ARG A 112 18.89 12.23 -36.41
CA ARG A 112 18.98 12.06 -37.86
C ARG A 112 20.19 11.22 -38.28
N ARG A 113 21.37 11.46 -37.68
CA ARG A 113 22.58 10.67 -37.92
C ARG A 113 22.42 9.21 -37.49
N LEU A 114 21.60 8.93 -36.48
CA LEU A 114 21.26 7.58 -36.04
C LEU A 114 20.10 6.94 -36.84
N GLY A 115 19.63 7.60 -37.91
CA GLY A 115 18.64 7.04 -38.84
C GLY A 115 17.18 7.38 -38.54
N ALA A 116 16.90 8.32 -37.62
CA ALA A 116 15.54 8.81 -37.43
C ALA A 116 15.07 9.58 -38.68
N SER A 117 14.02 9.09 -39.34
CA SER A 117 13.32 9.78 -40.43
C SER A 117 12.46 10.92 -39.89
N GLN A 118 12.28 11.97 -40.70
CA GLN A 118 11.44 13.12 -40.36
C GLN A 118 9.95 12.76 -40.26
#